data_AF-A0A933C569-F1
#
_entry.id   AF-A0A933C569-F1
#
_cell.length_a   1.000
_cell.length_b   1.000
_cell.length_c   1.000
_cell.angle_alpha   90.00
_cell.angle_beta   90.00
_cell.angle_gamma   90.00
#
_symmetry.space_group_name_H-M   'P 1'
#
loop_
_entity.id
_entity.type
_entity.pdbx_description
1 polymer ?
#
loop_
_entity_poly.entity_id
_entity_poly.type
_entity_poly.pdbx_seq_one_letter_code
_entity_poly.pdbx_strand_id
1 'polypeptide(L)'
;MKHFLKKATQAAAILVLTAMVWSQSFAQTAPATNVIGYPGAGVIQAGDLWESLLPSGFGPFYGEAGTAPTLGNRQFIRFGNFDRAWTTPNSHWPGAFPWTMFWSHYMHVMEYNPDNTWNPATIGGNANPSYFSGSGVNYSYLAFKSTVAGASNTSRKYSIEPYFVDAQKNHVVYEAGFPSNLGVDVKIRAHGFSGPNWNNLNDFVIVEIEFTNTGEIDINMDGVTESTTHQIRALALNMAGEIFMSISSQPGGGRNVNSISNRFTRMGGWIGDLDPNNEPWA
;
A
#
# COMPACT_ATOMS: atom_id res chain seq x y z
N MET A 1 55.41 -24.54 -19.37
CA MET A 1 54.23 -23.85 -19.96
C MET A 1 52.89 -24.14 -19.27
N LYS A 2 52.52 -25.40 -18.98
CA LYS A 2 51.21 -25.73 -18.36
C LYS A 2 50.94 -25.11 -16.96
N HIS A 3 51.99 -24.79 -16.18
CA HIS A 3 51.83 -24.13 -14.88
C HIS A 3 51.61 -22.61 -14.95
N PHE A 4 51.96 -21.96 -16.08
CA PHE A 4 51.79 -20.51 -16.24
C PHE A 4 50.35 -20.15 -16.61
N LEU A 5 49.71 -21.01 -17.43
CA LEU A 5 48.31 -20.85 -17.85
C LEU A 5 47.28 -21.02 -16.72
N LYS A 6 47.60 -21.80 -15.67
CA LYS A 6 46.71 -22.04 -14.52
C LYS A 6 46.66 -20.85 -13.54
N LYS A 7 47.76 -20.11 -13.41
CA LYS A 7 47.83 -18.89 -12.58
C LYS A 7 47.16 -17.69 -13.26
N ALA A 8 47.28 -17.58 -14.59
CA ALA A 8 46.62 -16.52 -15.36
C ALA A 8 45.09 -16.63 -15.33
N THR A 9 44.54 -17.85 -15.35
CA THR A 9 43.08 -18.09 -15.28
C THR A 9 42.50 -17.85 -13.89
N GLN A 10 43.23 -18.16 -12.81
CA GLN A 10 42.81 -17.84 -11.45
C GLN A 10 42.87 -16.34 -11.14
N ALA A 11 43.89 -15.63 -11.66
CA ALA A 11 44.00 -14.18 -11.52
C ALA A 11 42.88 -13.44 -12.29
N ALA A 12 42.54 -13.90 -13.50
CA ALA A 12 41.43 -13.36 -14.27
C ALA A 12 40.06 -13.59 -13.61
N ALA A 13 39.84 -14.77 -13.01
CA ALA A 13 38.60 -15.06 -12.29
C ALA A 13 38.43 -14.17 -11.04
N ILE A 14 39.51 -13.91 -10.28
CA ILE A 14 39.48 -13.03 -9.12
C ILE A 14 39.24 -11.57 -9.53
N LEU A 15 39.80 -11.12 -10.66
CA LEU A 15 39.58 -9.76 -11.17
C LEU A 15 38.13 -9.53 -11.64
N VAL A 16 37.51 -10.55 -12.25
CA VAL A 16 36.11 -10.49 -12.69
C VAL A 16 35.15 -10.56 -11.50
N LEU A 17 35.45 -11.38 -10.48
CA LEU A 17 34.66 -11.43 -9.24
C LEU A 17 34.77 -10.15 -8.39
N THR A 18 35.94 -9.49 -8.38
CA THR A 18 36.09 -8.20 -7.68
C THR A 18 35.49 -7.02 -8.45
N ALA A 19 35.48 -7.07 -9.79
CA ALA A 19 34.78 -6.09 -10.61
C ALA A 19 33.24 -6.23 -10.55
N MET A 20 32.71 -7.45 -10.39
CA MET A 20 31.27 -7.70 -10.27
C MET A 20 30.68 -7.28 -8.91
N VAL A 21 31.48 -7.16 -7.85
CA VAL A 21 30.99 -6.74 -6.52
C VAL A 21 30.79 -5.22 -6.43
N TRP A 22 31.34 -4.43 -7.35
CA TRP A 22 31.22 -2.96 -7.32
C TRP A 22 30.17 -2.37 -8.26
N SER A 23 29.51 -3.17 -9.10
CA SER A 23 28.46 -2.67 -9.99
C SER A 23 27.04 -2.79 -9.41
N GLN A 24 26.86 -3.44 -8.26
CA GLN A 24 25.55 -3.55 -7.60
C GLN A 24 25.27 -2.43 -6.59
N SER A 25 26.22 -1.53 -6.35
CA SER A 25 26.08 -0.36 -5.47
C SER A 25 25.84 0.95 -6.22
N PHE A 26 25.45 0.89 -7.50
CA PHE A 26 24.69 2.00 -8.08
C PHE A 26 23.28 1.99 -7.47
N ALA A 27 23.20 2.40 -6.20
CA ALA A 27 22.03 3.12 -5.73
C ALA A 27 21.83 4.23 -6.76
N GLN A 28 20.73 4.16 -7.51
CA GLN A 28 20.27 5.28 -8.30
C GLN A 28 20.06 6.42 -7.30
N THR A 29 21.09 7.26 -7.10
CA THR A 29 20.92 8.57 -6.49
C THR A 29 20.19 9.40 -7.52
N ALA A 30 18.89 9.11 -7.69
CA ALA A 30 17.97 10.10 -8.16
C ALA A 30 18.18 11.32 -7.25
N PRO A 31 18.38 12.52 -7.79
CA PRO A 31 18.42 13.71 -6.96
C PRO A 31 17.16 13.70 -6.10
N ALA A 32 17.32 13.79 -4.78
CA ALA A 32 16.19 13.90 -3.87
C ALA A 32 15.38 15.11 -4.33
N THR A 33 14.25 14.86 -4.99
CA THR A 33 13.32 15.92 -5.30
C THR A 33 12.74 16.35 -3.95
N ASN A 34 13.12 17.53 -3.48
CA ASN A 34 12.60 18.12 -2.23
C ASN A 34 11.08 18.39 -2.26
N VAL A 35 10.38 17.95 -3.31
CA VAL A 35 8.93 17.92 -3.39
C VAL A 35 8.47 16.56 -2.89
N ILE A 36 8.12 16.48 -1.62
CA ILE A 36 7.40 15.32 -1.08
C ILE A 36 5.99 15.36 -1.67
N GLY A 37 5.71 14.55 -2.68
CA GLY A 37 4.38 14.48 -3.32
C GLY A 37 3.28 13.97 -2.37
N TYR A 38 3.66 13.17 -1.37
CA TYR A 38 2.75 12.53 -0.41
C TYR A 38 3.29 12.63 1.02
N PRO A 39 3.13 13.79 1.69
CA PRO A 39 3.64 14.00 3.04
C PRO A 39 2.97 13.04 4.03
N GLY A 40 3.77 12.28 4.76
CA GLY A 40 3.30 11.27 5.72
C GLY A 40 2.96 9.91 5.12
N ALA A 41 3.19 9.69 3.82
CA ALA A 41 3.23 8.35 3.26
C ALA A 41 4.48 7.60 3.74
N GLY A 42 4.33 6.31 4.04
CA GLY A 42 5.44 5.43 4.39
C GLY A 42 5.88 4.59 3.20
N VAL A 43 7.18 4.53 2.93
CA VAL A 43 7.75 3.57 1.97
C VAL A 43 8.66 2.61 2.74
N ILE A 44 8.34 1.33 2.68
CA ILE A 44 9.10 0.27 3.34
C ILE A 44 9.73 -0.62 2.28
N GLN A 45 11.01 -0.92 2.47
CA GLN A 45 11.71 -1.95 1.73
C GLN A 45 12.21 -3.01 2.72
N ALA A 46 11.86 -4.26 2.44
CA ALA A 46 12.22 -5.46 3.16
C ALA A 46 12.95 -6.39 2.16
N GLY A 47 14.25 -6.20 2.00
CA GLY A 47 15.04 -6.92 0.99
C GLY A 47 14.54 -6.67 -0.42
N ASP A 48 14.02 -7.71 -1.08
CA ASP A 48 13.45 -7.65 -2.44
C ASP A 48 11.98 -7.27 -2.46
N LEU A 49 11.32 -7.24 -1.30
CA LEU A 49 9.97 -6.72 -1.16
C LEU A 49 9.98 -5.24 -0.85
N TRP A 50 9.04 -4.53 -1.44
CA TRP A 50 8.77 -3.15 -1.11
C TRP A 50 7.27 -2.90 -1.14
N GLU A 51 6.83 -1.98 -0.29
CA GLU A 51 5.45 -1.55 -0.19
C GLU A 51 5.42 -0.07 0.19
N SER A 52 4.42 0.65 -0.29
CA SER A 52 4.19 2.04 0.04
C SER A 52 2.78 2.23 0.56
N LEU A 53 2.64 2.94 1.68
CA LEU A 53 1.39 3.13 2.40
C LEU A 53 1.08 4.63 2.45
N LEU A 54 -0.11 5.01 1.99
CA LEU A 54 -0.66 6.35 2.17
C LEU A 54 -1.94 6.23 3.01
N PRO A 55 -1.87 6.51 4.32
CA PRO A 55 -3.06 6.54 5.16
C PRO A 55 -3.95 7.73 4.83
N SER A 56 -5.26 7.55 5.01
CA SER A 56 -6.30 8.57 4.75
C SER A 56 -6.01 9.93 5.39
N GLY A 57 -5.32 9.97 6.54
CA GLY A 57 -4.95 11.18 7.28
C GLY A 57 -3.97 12.12 6.57
N PHE A 58 -3.31 11.68 5.51
CA PHE A 58 -2.11 12.33 4.97
C PHE A 58 -2.26 12.88 3.55
N GLY A 59 -3.32 12.48 2.87
CA GLY A 59 -3.69 13.07 1.59
C GLY A 59 -4.54 12.10 0.77
N PRO A 60 -5.34 12.63 -0.16
CA PRO A 60 -6.03 11.78 -1.11
C PRO A 60 -5.02 11.15 -2.08
N PHE A 61 -5.25 9.91 -2.47
CA PHE A 61 -4.62 9.41 -3.71
C PHE A 61 -5.28 10.06 -4.94
N TYR A 62 -4.63 10.00 -6.09
CA TYR A 62 -5.08 10.64 -7.34
C TYR A 62 -6.58 10.43 -7.67
N GLY A 63 -7.09 9.21 -7.48
CA GLY A 63 -8.46 8.85 -7.85
C GLY A 63 -9.55 9.41 -6.95
N GLU A 64 -9.24 9.87 -5.74
CA GLU A 64 -10.22 10.50 -4.84
C GLU A 64 -10.04 12.01 -4.68
N ALA A 65 -8.93 12.57 -5.17
CA ALA A 65 -8.54 13.98 -5.00
C ALA A 65 -9.64 14.98 -5.40
N GLY A 66 -10.39 14.70 -6.48
CA GLY A 66 -11.48 15.57 -6.94
C GLY A 66 -12.70 15.59 -6.00
N THR A 67 -12.88 14.57 -5.17
CA THR A 67 -14.02 14.43 -4.24
C THR A 67 -13.65 14.66 -2.78
N ALA A 68 -12.37 14.57 -2.44
CA ALA A 68 -11.86 14.69 -1.07
C ALA A 68 -12.26 15.99 -0.33
N PRO A 69 -12.31 17.17 -0.97
CA PRO A 69 -12.75 18.40 -0.29
C PRO A 69 -14.19 18.32 0.25
N THR A 70 -15.06 17.56 -0.42
CA THR A 70 -16.47 17.42 -0.04
C THR A 70 -16.70 16.16 0.80
N LEU A 71 -16.19 15.01 0.34
CA LEU A 71 -16.50 13.70 0.92
C LEU A 71 -15.43 13.15 1.86
N GLY A 72 -14.35 13.89 2.09
CA GLY A 72 -13.16 13.40 2.78
C GLY A 72 -12.36 12.39 1.95
N ASN A 73 -11.20 12.00 2.47
CA ASN A 73 -10.43 10.86 2.02
C ASN A 73 -11.08 9.59 2.59
N ARG A 74 -11.36 8.63 1.72
CA ARG A 74 -12.25 7.48 2.02
C ARG A 74 -11.53 6.16 1.87
N GLN A 75 -10.43 6.17 1.13
CA GLN A 75 -9.46 5.09 1.15
C GLN A 75 -8.73 5.14 2.48
N PHE A 76 -9.09 4.20 3.36
CA PHE A 76 -8.55 4.07 4.70
C PHE A 76 -7.02 4.00 4.67
N ILE A 77 -6.49 3.10 3.84
CA ILE A 77 -5.07 3.02 3.47
C ILE A 77 -5.02 2.76 1.97
N ARG A 78 -4.21 3.54 1.27
CA ARG A 78 -3.79 3.26 -0.10
C ARG A 78 -2.45 2.54 -0.08
N PHE A 79 -2.34 1.46 -0.84
CA PHE A 79 -1.09 0.72 -1.04
C PHE A 79 -0.47 1.03 -2.41
N GLY A 80 0.84 0.91 -2.51
CA GLY A 80 1.60 1.08 -3.73
C GLY A 80 1.58 2.50 -4.31
N ASN A 81 1.20 2.64 -5.58
CA ASN A 81 1.27 3.92 -6.31
C ASN A 81 0.11 4.86 -5.94
N PHE A 82 0.46 6.10 -5.57
CA PHE A 82 -0.46 7.15 -5.15
C PHE A 82 -0.86 8.12 -6.29
N ASP A 83 0.06 8.40 -7.23
CA ASP A 83 -0.10 9.39 -8.31
C ASP A 83 -0.96 8.90 -9.46
N ARG A 84 -1.05 7.58 -9.68
CA ARG A 84 -1.73 7.07 -10.86
C ARG A 84 -2.20 5.62 -10.72
N ALA A 85 -3.35 5.32 -11.33
CA ALA A 85 -4.10 4.08 -11.17
C ALA A 85 -3.45 2.79 -11.72
N TRP A 86 -2.34 2.86 -12.46
CA TRP A 86 -1.99 1.81 -13.43
C TRP A 86 -1.49 0.50 -12.81
N THR A 87 -0.65 0.58 -11.77
CA THR A 87 -0.12 -0.60 -11.08
C THR A 87 0.35 -0.20 -9.69
N THR A 88 -0.07 -0.96 -8.69
CA THR A 88 0.59 -0.94 -7.39
C THR A 88 1.75 -1.93 -7.43
N PRO A 89 2.95 -1.50 -7.04
CA PRO A 89 4.08 -2.39 -6.93
C PRO A 89 3.81 -3.46 -5.88
N ASN A 90 3.76 -4.72 -6.32
CA ASN A 90 3.82 -5.86 -5.43
C ASN A 90 4.96 -6.75 -5.92
N SER A 91 5.86 -7.08 -4.99
CA SER A 91 6.86 -8.14 -5.05
C SER A 91 7.72 -8.20 -6.32
N HIS A 92 9.00 -7.80 -6.21
CA HIS A 92 9.96 -8.29 -7.18
C HIS A 92 10.18 -9.80 -6.98
N TRP A 93 10.43 -10.47 -8.10
CA TRP A 93 10.84 -11.86 -8.14
C TRP A 93 12.14 -12.07 -7.34
N PRO A 94 12.30 -13.17 -6.59
CA PRO A 94 11.37 -14.28 -6.36
C PRO A 94 10.54 -14.09 -5.08
N GLY A 95 9.28 -13.65 -5.22
CA GLY A 95 8.29 -13.78 -4.17
C GLY A 95 7.75 -15.22 -4.12
N ALA A 96 7.63 -15.79 -2.92
CA ALA A 96 7.31 -17.20 -2.66
C ALA A 96 5.98 -17.73 -3.25
N PHE A 97 5.15 -16.89 -3.88
CA PHE A 97 3.87 -17.28 -4.44
C PHE A 97 3.69 -16.72 -5.85
N PRO A 98 3.12 -17.50 -6.79
CA PRO A 98 2.72 -16.95 -8.06
C PRO A 98 1.52 -16.00 -7.77
N TRP A 99 1.64 -14.74 -8.22
CA TRP A 99 0.57 -13.74 -8.46
C TRP A 99 0.43 -12.68 -7.35
N THR A 100 0.13 -11.39 -7.57
CA THR A 100 -0.25 -10.58 -8.75
C THR A 100 -0.01 -9.10 -8.40
N MET A 101 0.31 -8.28 -9.41
CA MET A 101 0.23 -6.83 -9.26
C MET A 101 -1.26 -6.45 -9.06
N PHE A 102 -1.55 -5.65 -8.04
CA PHE A 102 -2.89 -5.10 -7.86
C PHE A 102 -3.00 -3.77 -8.65
N TRP A 103 -4.07 -3.61 -9.40
CA TRP A 103 -4.60 -2.32 -9.81
C TRP A 103 -5.44 -1.78 -8.66
N SER A 104 -5.15 -0.54 -8.29
CA SER A 104 -5.85 0.17 -7.23
C SER A 104 -5.97 -0.65 -5.94
N HIS A 105 -4.85 -0.91 -5.27
CA HIS A 105 -4.82 -1.63 -4.00
C HIS A 105 -5.10 -0.68 -2.82
N TYR A 106 -6.14 -0.95 -2.06
CA TYR A 106 -6.54 -0.11 -0.93
C TYR A 106 -7.36 -0.88 0.11
N MET A 107 -7.53 -0.26 1.27
CA MET A 107 -8.47 -0.68 2.29
C MET A 107 -9.57 0.36 2.46
N HIS A 108 -10.76 -0.09 2.87
CA HIS A 108 -11.88 0.71 3.31
C HIS A 108 -12.34 0.23 4.68
N VAL A 109 -12.81 1.15 5.51
CA VAL A 109 -13.45 0.83 6.78
C VAL A 109 -14.85 1.43 6.76
N MET A 110 -15.84 0.65 7.19
CA MET A 110 -17.23 1.08 7.28
C MET A 110 -17.85 0.67 8.61
N GLU A 111 -18.66 1.55 9.17
CA GLU A 111 -19.60 1.19 10.21
C GLU A 111 -20.96 0.85 9.59
N TYR A 112 -21.53 -0.28 10.03
CA TYR A 112 -22.95 -0.55 9.93
C TYR A 112 -23.59 -0.34 11.31
N ASN A 113 -24.63 0.49 11.37
CA ASN A 113 -25.39 0.73 12.58
C ASN A 113 -26.89 0.48 12.33
N PRO A 114 -27.48 -0.57 12.93
CA PRO A 114 -28.87 -0.95 12.73
C PRO A 114 -29.88 -0.10 13.52
N ASP A 115 -29.43 0.88 14.32
CA ASP A 115 -30.32 1.74 15.09
C ASP A 115 -31.19 2.60 14.16
N ASN A 116 -32.50 2.63 14.39
CA ASN A 116 -33.43 3.39 13.57
C ASN A 116 -33.27 4.92 13.72
N THR A 117 -32.59 5.37 14.77
CA THR A 117 -32.26 6.77 14.99
C THR A 117 -30.96 7.20 14.31
N TRP A 118 -30.17 6.22 13.83
CA TRP A 118 -28.95 6.47 13.11
C TRP A 118 -29.23 6.83 11.65
N ASN A 119 -28.83 8.02 11.23
CA ASN A 119 -28.96 8.47 9.85
C ASN A 119 -27.82 9.43 9.44
N PRO A 120 -26.64 8.90 9.06
CA PRO A 120 -25.52 9.67 8.51
C PRO A 120 -25.85 10.49 7.26
N ALA A 121 -26.96 10.22 6.57
CA ALA A 121 -27.37 11.00 5.41
C ALA A 121 -27.95 12.37 5.80
N THR A 122 -28.30 12.58 7.08
CA THR A 122 -28.87 13.84 7.56
C THR A 122 -28.32 14.28 8.90
N ILE A 123 -28.11 15.58 9.08
CA ILE A 123 -27.67 16.18 10.36
C ILE A 123 -28.64 17.30 10.70
N GLY A 124 -29.26 17.22 11.89
CA GLY A 124 -30.26 18.19 12.32
C GLY A 124 -31.45 18.34 11.35
N GLY A 125 -31.78 17.27 10.60
CA GLY A 125 -32.82 17.28 9.57
C GLY A 125 -32.40 17.80 8.19
N ASN A 126 -31.16 18.27 8.01
CA ASN A 126 -30.62 18.70 6.73
C ASN A 126 -29.75 17.61 6.10
N ALA A 127 -29.60 17.62 4.77
CA ALA A 127 -28.73 16.68 4.08
C ALA A 127 -27.26 16.84 4.54
N ASN A 128 -26.59 15.72 4.85
CA ASN A 128 -25.16 15.71 5.14
C ASN A 128 -24.37 15.80 3.82
N PRO A 129 -23.62 16.89 3.57
CA PRO A 129 -22.86 17.06 2.33
C PRO A 129 -21.71 16.07 2.17
N SER A 130 -21.23 15.49 3.28
CA SER A 130 -20.13 14.53 3.33
C SER A 130 -20.61 13.08 3.28
N TYR A 131 -21.92 12.84 3.21
CA TYR A 131 -22.46 11.49 3.14
C TYR A 131 -22.28 10.87 1.77
N PHE A 132 -21.67 9.69 1.73
CA PHE A 132 -21.59 8.86 0.54
C PHE A 132 -21.77 7.38 0.96
N SER A 133 -22.89 6.79 0.59
CA SER A 133 -23.08 5.33 0.71
C SER A 133 -24.13 4.90 -0.30
N GLY A 134 -23.77 3.90 -1.11
CA GLY A 134 -24.71 3.23 -2.01
C GLY A 134 -25.58 2.17 -1.32
N SER A 135 -25.29 1.85 -0.05
CA SER A 135 -25.85 0.71 0.69
C SER A 135 -26.99 1.11 1.66
N GLY A 136 -27.34 2.40 1.71
CA GLY A 136 -28.41 2.93 2.54
C GLY A 136 -27.93 3.64 3.81
N VAL A 137 -28.88 4.24 4.52
CA VAL A 137 -28.64 5.17 5.64
C VAL A 137 -28.01 4.52 6.86
N ASN A 138 -27.97 3.19 6.95
CA ASN A 138 -27.35 2.50 8.08
C ASN A 138 -25.82 2.35 7.95
N TYR A 139 -25.24 2.81 6.84
CA TYR A 139 -23.81 2.65 6.56
C TYR A 139 -23.11 4.00 6.51
N SER A 140 -21.94 4.08 7.15
CA SER A 140 -21.04 5.21 7.03
C SER A 140 -19.60 4.73 6.89
N TYR A 141 -18.87 5.32 5.96
CA TYR A 141 -17.44 5.04 5.80
C TYR A 141 -16.65 5.82 6.84
N LEU A 142 -15.58 5.18 7.33
CA LEU A 142 -14.51 5.88 8.02
C LEU A 142 -13.77 6.71 6.98
N ALA A 143 -13.84 8.02 7.16
CA ALA A 143 -13.21 9.00 6.31
C ALA A 143 -12.43 10.01 7.16
N PHE A 144 -11.43 10.61 6.53
CA PHE A 144 -10.68 11.71 7.10
C PHE A 144 -10.83 12.97 6.24
N LYS A 145 -10.98 14.11 6.90
CA LYS A 145 -10.82 15.43 6.28
C LYS A 145 -10.03 16.31 7.23
N SER A 146 -9.27 17.27 6.72
CA SER A 146 -8.47 18.16 7.56
C SER A 146 -9.26 18.97 8.60
N THR A 147 -10.58 19.04 8.43
CA THR A 147 -11.52 19.71 9.33
C THR A 147 -12.12 18.79 10.38
N VAL A 148 -11.95 17.46 10.30
CA VAL A 148 -12.56 16.54 11.28
C VAL A 148 -12.05 16.81 12.69
N ALA A 149 -12.91 16.62 13.68
CA ALA A 149 -12.58 16.75 15.09
C ALA A 149 -11.29 15.96 15.44
N GLY A 150 -10.32 16.65 16.04
CA GLY A 150 -9.01 16.08 16.38
C GLY A 150 -7.95 16.14 15.26
N ALA A 151 -8.27 16.60 14.04
CA ALA A 151 -7.30 16.67 12.94
C ALA A 151 -6.08 17.56 13.23
N SER A 152 -6.25 18.59 14.07
CA SER A 152 -5.17 19.48 14.52
C SER A 152 -4.40 18.96 15.73
N ASN A 153 -4.87 17.88 16.37
CA ASN A 153 -4.21 17.29 17.53
C ASN A 153 -3.07 16.37 17.06
N THR A 154 -1.83 16.79 17.27
CA THR A 154 -0.62 16.05 16.86
C THR A 154 -0.42 14.71 17.57
N SER A 155 -1.10 14.47 18.69
CA SER A 155 -1.10 13.15 19.34
C SER A 155 -2.05 12.16 18.66
N ARG A 156 -3.06 12.67 17.92
CA ARG A 156 -4.04 11.87 17.16
C ARG A 156 -3.69 11.78 15.68
N LYS A 157 -3.11 12.85 15.11
CA LYS A 157 -2.65 12.93 13.71
C LYS A 157 -1.14 13.09 13.64
N TYR A 158 -0.44 12.02 13.28
CA TYR A 158 1.02 12.00 13.19
C TYR A 158 1.49 10.97 12.16
N SER A 159 2.67 11.22 11.59
CA SER A 159 3.41 10.22 10.82
C SER A 159 4.85 10.22 11.32
N ILE A 160 5.40 9.03 11.51
CA ILE A 160 6.80 8.81 11.80
C ILE A 160 7.40 8.19 10.55
N GLU A 161 8.33 8.91 9.94
CA GLU A 161 9.05 8.44 8.77
C GLU A 161 9.70 7.07 9.04
N PRO A 162 9.76 6.18 8.03
CA PRO A 162 10.33 4.85 8.20
C PRO A 162 11.72 4.87 8.86
N TYR A 163 11.91 4.08 9.92
CA TYR A 163 13.15 3.99 10.67
C TYR A 163 13.54 2.54 10.95
N PHE A 164 14.85 2.26 10.93
CA PHE A 164 15.36 0.94 11.31
C PHE A 164 15.39 0.80 12.83
N VAL A 165 14.94 -0.33 13.35
CA VAL A 165 14.94 -0.61 14.80
C VAL A 165 16.13 -1.45 15.26
N ASP A 166 16.89 -2.01 14.33
CA ASP A 166 18.10 -2.79 14.60
C ASP A 166 19.32 -2.25 13.84
N ALA A 167 20.51 -2.55 14.36
CA ALA A 167 21.77 -2.08 13.79
C ALA A 167 22.10 -2.76 12.45
N GLN A 168 21.58 -3.97 12.22
CA GLN A 168 21.77 -4.76 11.02
C GLN A 168 20.86 -4.31 9.87
N LYS A 169 19.90 -3.42 10.15
CA LYS A 169 18.89 -2.90 9.23
C LYS A 169 17.99 -4.00 8.66
N ASN A 170 17.72 -5.02 9.47
CA ASN A 170 16.85 -6.13 9.11
C ASN A 170 15.37 -5.86 9.38
N HIS A 171 15.05 -4.82 10.14
CA HIS A 171 13.71 -4.47 10.54
C HIS A 171 13.51 -2.96 10.43
N VAL A 172 12.63 -2.55 9.52
CA VAL A 172 12.18 -1.17 9.37
C VAL A 172 10.75 -1.03 9.87
N VAL A 173 10.45 0.09 10.53
CA VAL A 173 9.13 0.42 11.07
C VAL A 173 8.67 1.76 10.53
N TYR A 174 7.42 1.83 10.07
CA TYR A 174 6.69 3.06 9.78
C TYR A 174 5.49 3.15 10.71
N GLU A 175 5.16 4.35 11.18
CA GLU A 175 4.00 4.57 12.04
C GLU A 175 3.21 5.78 11.57
N ALA A 176 1.89 5.68 11.65
CA ALA A 176 1.01 6.81 11.43
C ALA A 176 -0.24 6.69 12.28
N GLY A 177 -0.82 7.84 12.62
CA GLY A 177 -2.13 7.91 13.26
C GLY A 177 -2.95 9.04 12.67
N PHE A 178 -4.28 8.88 12.69
CA PHE A 178 -5.23 9.92 12.32
C PHE A 178 -6.61 9.69 12.96
N PRO A 179 -7.35 10.76 13.28
CA PRO A 179 -8.76 10.66 13.69
C PRO A 179 -9.67 10.42 12.48
N SER A 180 -10.93 10.10 12.72
CA SER A 180 -11.92 9.92 11.66
C SER A 180 -13.28 10.51 12.00
N ASN A 181 -14.12 10.66 10.97
CA ASN A 181 -15.50 11.13 11.09
C ASN A 181 -16.37 10.27 12.00
N LEU A 182 -16.05 8.97 12.14
CA LEU A 182 -16.82 8.03 12.97
C LEU A 182 -16.45 8.09 14.46
N GLY A 183 -15.56 8.98 14.88
CA GLY A 183 -15.05 8.96 16.26
C GLY A 183 -14.16 7.74 16.52
N VAL A 184 -13.46 7.28 15.49
CA VAL A 184 -12.44 6.22 15.60
C VAL A 184 -11.07 6.83 15.34
N ASP A 185 -10.20 6.78 16.34
CA ASP A 185 -8.78 7.05 16.16
C ASP A 185 -8.11 5.81 15.60
N VAL A 186 -7.31 6.03 14.56
CA VAL A 186 -6.61 4.99 13.83
C VAL A 186 -5.14 5.09 14.13
N LYS A 187 -4.50 3.96 14.41
CA LYS A 187 -3.05 3.84 14.42
C LYS A 187 -2.63 2.72 13.48
N ILE A 188 -1.66 3.01 12.64
CA ILE A 188 -1.06 2.10 11.68
C ILE A 188 0.40 1.94 12.07
N ARG A 189 0.87 0.70 12.07
CA ARG A 189 2.27 0.39 12.14
C ARG A 189 2.62 -0.63 11.07
N ALA A 190 3.52 -0.28 10.18
CA ALA A 190 4.00 -1.19 9.16
C ALA A 190 5.43 -1.62 9.47
N HIS A 191 5.70 -2.91 9.32
CA HIS A 191 6.99 -3.52 9.58
C HIS A 191 7.51 -4.15 8.30
N GLY A 192 8.74 -3.84 7.91
CA GLY A 192 9.47 -4.58 6.88
C GLY A 192 10.58 -5.39 7.52
N PHE A 193 10.57 -6.71 7.30
CA PHE A 193 11.62 -7.61 7.76
C PHE A 193 12.42 -8.12 6.57
N SER A 194 13.72 -7.84 6.55
CA SER A 194 14.66 -8.43 5.61
C SER A 194 15.52 -9.48 6.31
N GLY A 195 15.43 -10.73 5.84
CA GLY A 195 16.18 -11.84 6.42
C GLY A 195 17.49 -12.11 5.68
N PRO A 196 18.55 -12.60 6.35
CA PRO A 196 19.70 -13.18 5.64
C PRO A 196 19.21 -14.41 4.86
N ASN A 197 19.23 -14.36 3.53
CA ASN A 197 18.49 -15.34 2.74
C ASN A 197 19.25 -15.94 1.55
N TRP A 198 19.10 -17.25 1.43
CA TRP A 198 19.33 -18.06 0.25
C TRP A 198 17.98 -18.20 -0.46
N ASN A 199 17.61 -17.24 -1.33
CA ASN A 199 16.39 -17.18 -2.18
C ASN A 199 15.17 -16.36 -1.72
N ASN A 200 15.33 -15.28 -0.94
CA ASN A 200 14.34 -14.19 -0.78
C ASN A 200 12.94 -14.55 -0.18
N LEU A 201 12.76 -15.78 0.32
CA LEU A 201 11.55 -16.26 1.01
C LEU A 201 11.25 -15.70 2.42
N ASN A 202 12.19 -15.01 3.05
CA ASN A 202 12.09 -14.53 4.44
C ASN A 202 11.85 -13.02 4.52
N ASP A 203 11.69 -12.38 3.37
CA ASP A 203 11.36 -10.98 3.28
C ASP A 203 9.84 -10.82 3.37
N PHE A 204 9.34 -9.98 4.26
CA PHE A 204 7.89 -9.74 4.38
C PHE A 204 7.59 -8.37 4.97
N VAL A 205 6.39 -7.86 4.63
CA VAL A 205 5.81 -6.64 5.20
C VAL A 205 4.56 -7.02 6.00
N ILE A 206 4.46 -6.54 7.24
CA ILE A 206 3.29 -6.67 8.10
C ILE A 206 2.69 -5.29 8.32
N VAL A 207 1.37 -5.16 8.24
CA VAL A 207 0.65 -3.93 8.57
C VAL A 207 -0.28 -4.20 9.74
N GLU A 208 0.05 -3.60 10.88
CA GLU A 208 -0.76 -3.58 12.08
C GLU A 208 -1.68 -2.37 12.04
N ILE A 209 -2.95 -2.60 12.37
CA ILE A 209 -3.98 -1.55 12.41
C ILE A 209 -4.69 -1.65 13.76
N GLU A 210 -4.71 -0.55 14.49
CA GLU A 210 -5.43 -0.39 15.75
C GLU A 210 -6.54 0.65 15.56
N PHE A 211 -7.73 0.31 16.05
CA PHE A 211 -8.91 1.19 16.06
C PHE A 211 -9.29 1.48 17.51
N THR A 212 -9.32 2.75 17.88
CA THR A 212 -9.75 3.22 19.21
C THR A 212 -11.03 4.04 19.06
N ASN A 213 -12.14 3.56 19.63
CA ASN A 213 -13.37 4.35 19.69
C ASN A 213 -13.21 5.48 20.73
N THR A 214 -13.33 6.73 20.29
CA THR A 214 -13.27 7.92 21.15
C THR A 214 -14.64 8.31 21.70
N GLY A 215 -15.73 7.83 21.08
CA GLY A 215 -17.10 8.23 21.36
C GLY A 215 -17.50 9.57 20.74
N GLU A 216 -16.55 10.33 20.18
CA GLU A 216 -16.77 11.65 19.58
C GLU A 216 -16.95 11.54 18.07
N ILE A 217 -18.19 11.48 17.59
CA ILE A 217 -18.49 11.40 16.17
C ILE A 217 -18.63 12.79 15.53
N ASP A 218 -18.04 12.97 14.35
CA ASP A 218 -18.09 14.17 13.51
C ASP A 218 -18.38 13.73 12.06
N ILE A 219 -19.62 13.38 11.78
CA ILE A 219 -20.02 12.62 10.58
C ILE A 219 -20.05 13.48 9.31
N ASN A 220 -20.19 14.80 9.42
CA ASN A 220 -19.96 15.72 8.29
C ASN A 220 -18.51 16.19 8.16
N MET A 221 -17.64 15.88 9.13
CA MET A 221 -16.24 16.30 9.16
C MET A 221 -16.09 17.83 9.13
N ASP A 222 -16.93 18.57 9.84
CA ASP A 222 -16.84 20.03 9.94
C ASP A 222 -16.04 20.53 11.15
N GLY A 223 -15.63 19.60 12.02
CA GLY A 223 -14.86 19.88 13.24
C GLY A 223 -15.72 20.00 14.49
N VAL A 224 -17.03 19.86 14.37
CA VAL A 224 -17.99 19.88 15.47
C VAL A 224 -18.60 18.49 15.64
N THR A 225 -18.35 17.90 16.79
CA THR A 225 -18.88 16.58 17.15
C THR A 225 -20.41 16.60 17.27
N GLU A 226 -21.13 15.73 16.55
CA GLU A 226 -22.60 15.58 16.72
C GLU A 226 -22.99 14.75 17.94
N SER A 227 -22.11 13.88 18.43
CA SER A 227 -22.31 13.12 19.67
C SER A 227 -20.98 12.74 20.33
N THR A 228 -20.92 12.83 21.65
CA THR A 228 -19.77 12.44 22.49
C THR A 228 -19.94 11.07 23.16
N THR A 229 -20.99 10.33 22.76
CA THR A 229 -21.33 9.02 23.34
C THR A 229 -21.53 7.94 22.26
N HIS A 230 -20.97 8.16 21.07
CA HIS A 230 -21.13 7.25 19.94
C HIS A 230 -20.53 5.87 20.24
N GLN A 231 -21.28 4.83 19.92
CA GLN A 231 -20.85 3.45 20.04
C GLN A 231 -20.80 2.83 18.67
N ILE A 232 -19.60 2.41 18.25
CA ILE A 232 -19.41 1.65 17.02
C ILE A 232 -20.15 0.32 17.12
N ARG A 233 -21.19 0.13 16.31
CA ARG A 233 -22.04 -1.09 16.38
C ARG A 233 -21.40 -2.28 15.66
N ALA A 234 -21.00 -2.08 14.41
CA ALA A 234 -20.31 -3.09 13.62
C ALA A 234 -19.32 -2.42 12.68
N LEU A 235 -18.03 -2.60 12.93
CA LEU A 235 -16.96 -2.09 12.07
C LEU A 235 -16.47 -3.19 11.13
N ALA A 236 -16.47 -2.91 9.83
CA ALA A 236 -15.95 -3.80 8.81
C ALA A 236 -14.73 -3.17 8.13
N LEU A 237 -13.60 -3.87 8.20
CA LEU A 237 -12.42 -3.58 7.38
C LEU A 237 -12.49 -4.44 6.11
N ASN A 238 -12.44 -3.79 4.96
CA ASN A 238 -12.36 -4.44 3.66
C ASN A 238 -11.05 -4.05 2.98
N MET A 239 -10.36 -5.05 2.44
CA MET A 239 -9.23 -4.85 1.54
C MET A 239 -9.72 -5.16 0.13
N ALA A 240 -9.41 -4.26 -0.80
CA ALA A 240 -9.83 -4.36 -2.18
C ALA A 240 -8.69 -4.00 -3.12
N GLY A 241 -8.70 -4.66 -4.26
CA GLY A 241 -7.75 -4.43 -5.34
C GLY A 241 -8.22 -5.23 -6.54
N GLU A 242 -8.01 -4.68 -7.72
CA GLU A 242 -8.25 -5.41 -8.96
C GLU A 242 -6.98 -6.13 -9.36
N ILE A 243 -7.09 -7.40 -9.75
CA ILE A 243 -5.94 -8.13 -10.24
C ILE A 243 -5.69 -7.71 -11.68
N PHE A 244 -4.52 -7.14 -11.96
CA PHE A 244 -4.24 -6.52 -13.25
C PHE A 244 -2.84 -6.89 -13.71
N MET A 245 -2.66 -7.11 -15.01
CA MET A 245 -1.35 -7.42 -15.58
C MET A 245 -0.94 -6.38 -16.59
N SER A 246 0.22 -5.76 -16.36
CA SER A 246 0.90 -4.92 -17.34
C SER A 246 1.64 -5.73 -18.41
N ILE A 247 1.86 -7.02 -18.17
CA ILE A 247 2.50 -7.97 -19.09
C ILE A 247 1.64 -9.24 -19.07
N SER A 248 0.79 -9.43 -20.07
CA SER A 248 0.05 -10.70 -20.23
C SER A 248 0.46 -11.38 -21.53
N SER A 249 0.51 -12.71 -21.48
CA SER A 249 0.52 -13.59 -22.66
C SER A 249 -0.85 -14.25 -22.70
N GLN A 250 -1.66 -13.93 -23.71
CA GLN A 250 -2.99 -14.49 -23.86
C GLN A 250 -2.96 -15.73 -24.77
N PRO A 251 -3.87 -16.70 -24.59
CA PRO A 251 -4.00 -17.86 -25.49
C PRO A 251 -4.20 -17.50 -26.98
N GLY A 252 -4.60 -16.26 -27.28
CA GLY A 252 -4.68 -15.71 -28.64
C GLY A 252 -3.40 -15.04 -29.16
N GLY A 253 -2.24 -15.22 -28.50
CA GLY A 253 -0.94 -14.67 -28.93
C GLY A 253 -0.71 -13.19 -28.60
N GLY A 254 -1.62 -12.56 -27.83
CA GLY A 254 -1.45 -11.18 -27.39
C GLY A 254 -0.36 -11.09 -26.31
N ARG A 255 0.74 -10.38 -26.61
CA ARG A 255 1.80 -10.00 -25.66
C ARG A 255 1.59 -8.56 -25.19
N ASN A 256 1.85 -8.28 -23.91
CA ASN A 256 1.68 -6.94 -23.30
C ASN A 256 0.27 -6.36 -23.41
N VAL A 257 -0.76 -7.22 -23.40
CA VAL A 257 -2.15 -6.73 -23.41
C VAL A 257 -2.51 -6.26 -22.01
N ASN A 258 -2.84 -4.97 -21.90
CA ASN A 258 -3.31 -4.38 -20.66
C ASN A 258 -4.76 -4.81 -20.40
N SER A 259 -4.97 -5.73 -19.46
CA SER A 259 -6.29 -6.31 -19.21
C SER A 259 -6.47 -6.74 -17.76
N ILE A 260 -7.72 -6.69 -17.30
CA ILE A 260 -8.15 -7.29 -16.03
C ILE A 260 -7.78 -8.76 -16.06
N SER A 261 -6.99 -9.20 -15.08
CA SER A 261 -6.40 -10.51 -15.10
C SER A 261 -7.46 -11.58 -14.84
N ASN A 262 -7.68 -12.46 -15.83
CA ASN A 262 -8.61 -13.58 -15.77
C ASN A 262 -7.87 -14.87 -15.35
N ARG A 263 -8.59 -15.95 -15.09
CA ARG A 263 -7.98 -17.21 -14.62
C ARG A 263 -6.81 -17.70 -15.50
N PHE A 264 -6.80 -17.39 -16.80
CA PHE A 264 -5.77 -17.80 -17.75
C PHE A 264 -4.58 -16.83 -17.80
N THR A 265 -4.82 -15.51 -17.77
CA THR A 265 -3.72 -14.53 -17.82
C THR A 265 -2.97 -14.45 -16.52
N ARG A 266 -3.65 -14.65 -15.40
CA ARG A 266 -3.03 -14.57 -14.10
C ARG A 266 -1.83 -15.55 -13.93
N MET A 267 -1.73 -16.63 -14.73
CA MET A 267 -0.61 -17.60 -14.76
C MET A 267 0.71 -17.05 -15.32
N GLY A 268 0.98 -15.74 -15.24
CA GLY A 268 2.22 -15.13 -15.74
C GLY A 268 3.45 -15.63 -14.98
N GLY A 269 3.97 -16.78 -15.39
CA GLY A 269 5.29 -17.28 -15.07
C GLY A 269 6.10 -17.37 -16.36
N TRP A 270 7.39 -17.09 -16.26
CA TRP A 270 8.34 -17.46 -17.31
C TRP A 270 8.46 -18.98 -17.32
N ILE A 271 8.11 -19.63 -18.43
CA ILE A 271 8.43 -21.04 -18.63
C ILE A 271 9.93 -21.10 -18.94
N GLY A 272 10.71 -21.53 -17.94
CA GLY A 272 12.18 -21.56 -18.00
C GLY A 272 12.76 -22.74 -18.79
N ASP A 273 11.92 -23.63 -19.32
CA ASP A 273 12.36 -24.64 -20.27
C ASP A 273 12.17 -24.16 -21.71
N LEU A 274 12.88 -24.81 -22.63
CA LEU A 274 12.74 -24.57 -24.06
C LEU A 274 11.53 -25.36 -24.57
N ASP A 275 10.92 -24.89 -25.65
CA ASP A 275 9.89 -25.62 -26.37
C ASP A 275 10.45 -26.94 -26.95
N PRO A 276 9.62 -27.82 -27.53
CA PRO A 276 10.09 -29.06 -28.15
C PRO A 276 11.11 -28.88 -29.29
N ASN A 277 11.27 -27.67 -29.83
CA ASN A 277 12.25 -27.32 -30.85
C ASN A 277 13.50 -26.65 -30.26
N ASN A 278 13.62 -26.58 -28.94
CA ASN A 278 14.72 -25.97 -28.22
C ASN A 278 14.78 -24.43 -28.35
N GLU A 279 13.63 -23.78 -28.59
CA GLU A 279 13.46 -22.32 -28.64
C GLU A 279 12.73 -21.81 -27.39
N PRO A 280 12.83 -20.52 -27.04
CA PRO A 280 11.98 -19.94 -25.99
C PRO A 280 10.50 -20.05 -26.37
N TRP A 281 9.63 -20.48 -25.43
CA TRP A 281 8.18 -20.50 -25.65
C TRP A 281 7.66 -19.14 -26.12
N ALA A 282 6.94 -19.13 -27.25
CA ALA A 282 6.43 -17.92 -27.90
C ALA A 282 5.06 -17.45 -27.39
#